data_AF-A0A259CUD4-F1
#
_entry.id   AF-A0A259CUD4-F1
#
_cell.length_a   1.000
_cell.length_b   1.000
_cell.length_c   1.000
_cell.angle_alpha   90.00
_cell.angle_beta   90.00
_cell.angle_gamma   90.00
#
_symmetry.space_group_name_H-M   'P 1'
#
loop_
_entity.id
_entity.type
_entity.pdbx_description
1 polymer ?
#
loop_
_entity_poly.entity_id
_entity_poly.type
_entity_poly.pdbx_seq_one_letter_code
_entity_poly.pdbx_strand_id
1 'polypeptide(L)' 'NEWPGAPYKRSSGNRIHAFADILYHAGYATPIRTPRGEDIMAACGQLKSATERARKSKAEIAAEAGL' A
#
# COMPACT_ATOMS: atom_id res chain seq x y z
N ASN A 1 1.96 -2.35 -7.49
CA ASN A 1 1.06 -1.25 -7.13
C ASN A 1 1.75 0.02 -7.53
N GLU A 2 1.12 0.80 -8.40
CA GLU A 2 1.67 2.06 -8.89
C GLU A 2 1.48 3.19 -7.88
N TRP A 3 2.33 4.21 -7.95
CA TRP A 3 2.21 5.44 -7.16
C TRP A 3 2.61 6.67 -8.00
N PRO A 4 1.87 7.79 -7.92
CA PRO A 4 2.19 8.99 -8.68
C PRO A 4 3.62 9.51 -8.42
N GLY A 5 4.42 9.62 -9.49
CA GLY A 5 5.81 10.12 -9.41
C GLY A 5 6.84 9.08 -8.96
N ALA A 6 6.46 7.82 -8.72
CA ALA A 6 7.44 6.77 -8.47
C ALA A 6 8.30 6.52 -9.72
N PRO A 7 9.63 6.35 -9.58
CA PRO A 7 10.52 6.08 -10.72
C PRO A 7 10.45 4.62 -11.19
N TYR A 8 9.58 3.81 -10.61
CA TYR A 8 9.45 2.39 -10.87
C TYR A 8 8.07 2.05 -11.41
N LYS A 9 8.00 0.94 -12.16
CA LYS A 9 6.75 0.40 -12.71
C LYS A 9 6.63 -1.08 -12.36
N ARG A 10 5.39 -1.55 -12.28
CA ARG A 10 5.09 -2.97 -12.12
C ARG A 10 5.71 -3.78 -13.27
N SER A 11 6.38 -4.86 -12.91
CA SER A 11 6.83 -5.89 -13.85
C SER A 11 5.65 -6.47 -14.62
N SER A 12 5.84 -6.82 -15.89
CA SER A 12 4.84 -7.58 -16.64
C SER A 12 4.58 -8.94 -15.99
N GLY A 13 3.36 -9.47 -16.17
CA GLY A 13 2.96 -10.75 -15.58
C GLY A 13 3.90 -11.90 -15.96
N ASN A 14 4.27 -12.02 -17.24
CA ASN A 14 5.21 -13.02 -17.71
C ASN A 14 6.57 -12.97 -16.99
N ARG A 15 7.09 -11.77 -16.69
CA ARG A 15 8.37 -11.59 -15.99
C ARG A 15 8.27 -11.96 -14.52
N ILE A 16 7.12 -11.68 -13.89
CA ILE A 16 6.86 -12.09 -12.50
C ILE A 16 6.81 -13.61 -12.41
N HIS A 17 6.07 -14.27 -13.31
CA HIS A 17 5.96 -15.72 -13.33
C HIS A 17 7.31 -16.40 -13.59
N ALA A 18 8.06 -15.96 -14.61
CA ALA A 18 9.38 -16.51 -14.90
C ALA A 18 10.34 -16.40 -13.71
N PHE A 19 10.31 -15.27 -12.98
CA PHE A 19 11.13 -15.11 -11.78
C PHE A 19 10.66 -16.01 -10.63
N ALA A 20 9.35 -16.17 -10.45
CA ALA A 20 8.79 -17.07 -9.44
C ALA A 20 9.18 -18.53 -9.71
N ASP A 21 9.14 -18.96 -10.97
CA ASP A 21 9.50 -20.32 -11.39
C ASP A 21 10.97 -20.64 -11.09
N ILE A 22 11.88 -19.67 -11.33
CA ILE A 22 13.31 -19.82 -10.99
C ILE A 22 13.49 -20.15 -9.50
N LEU A 23 12.83 -19.39 -8.61
CA LEU A 23 12.93 -19.60 -7.17
C LEU A 23 12.25 -20.88 -6.72
N TYR A 24 11.10 -21.20 -7.32
CA TYR A 24 10.38 -22.45 -7.05
C TYR A 24 11.22 -23.68 -7.40
N HIS A 25 11.87 -23.69 -8.57
CA HIS A 25 12.77 -24.76 -8.98
C HIS A 25 14.03 -24.87 -8.10
N ALA A 26 14.44 -23.79 -7.45
CA ALA A 26 15.49 -23.80 -6.43
C ALA A 26 15.01 -24.32 -5.05
N GLY A 27 13.75 -24.75 -4.92
CA GLY A 27 13.19 -25.34 -3.71
C GLY A 27 12.51 -24.36 -2.77
N TYR A 28 12.31 -23.10 -3.17
CA TYR A 28 11.66 -22.08 -2.33
C TYR A 28 10.17 -21.92 -2.67
N ALA A 29 9.32 -21.99 -1.64
CA ALA A 29 7.90 -21.68 -1.79
C ALA A 29 7.72 -20.22 -2.25
N THR A 30 7.25 -20.02 -3.48
CA THR A 30 7.22 -18.69 -4.12
C THR A 30 5.80 -18.29 -4.57
N PRO A 31 4.87 -18.01 -3.64
CA PRO A 31 3.53 -17.55 -3.98
C PRO A 31 3.55 -16.08 -4.45
N ILE A 32 2.90 -15.81 -5.58
CA ILE A 32 2.68 -14.44 -6.07
C ILE A 32 1.46 -13.85 -5.35
N ARG A 33 1.63 -12.70 -4.68
CA ARG A 33 0.53 -12.01 -4.00
C ARG A 33 -0.34 -11.27 -5.01
N THR A 34 -1.64 -11.55 -5.01
CA THR A 34 -2.63 -10.78 -5.76
C THR A 34 -2.80 -9.39 -5.14
N PRO A 35 -2.63 -8.30 -5.89
CA PRO A 35 -2.98 -6.96 -5.42
C PRO A 35 -4.46 -6.89 -5.02
N ARG A 36 -4.76 -6.23 -3.90
CA ARG A 36 -6.13 -6.00 -3.41
C ARG A 36 -6.32 -4.50 -3.19
N GLY A 37 -7.44 -3.95 -3.62
CA GLY A 37 -7.76 -2.52 -3.45
C GLY A 37 -6.94 -1.57 -4.32
N GLU A 38 -6.34 -2.03 -5.43
CA GLU A 38 -5.57 -1.17 -6.35
C GLU A 38 -6.46 -0.13 -7.06
N ASP A 39 -7.71 -0.49 -7.31
CA ASP A 39 -8.78 0.35 -7.87
C ASP A 39 -9.16 1.54 -6.96
N ILE A 40 -8.97 1.39 -5.66
CA ILE A 40 -9.26 2.41 -4.64
C ILE A 40 -8.00 2.99 -3.98
N MET A 41 -6.82 2.83 -4.59
CA MET A 41 -5.53 3.28 -4.03
C MET A 41 -5.25 2.77 -2.60
N ALA A 42 -5.70 1.55 -2.30
CA ALA A 42 -5.54 0.90 -1.00
C ALA A 42 -4.67 -0.36 -1.03
N ALA A 43 -4.07 -0.68 -2.18
CA ALA A 43 -3.11 -1.78 -2.23
C ALA A 43 -1.86 -1.47 -1.39
N CYS A 44 -1.07 -2.49 -1.07
CA CYS A 44 0.15 -2.34 -0.28
C CYS A 44 1.03 -1.21 -0.86
N GLY A 45 1.39 -0.22 -0.04
CA GLY A 45 2.20 0.94 -0.45
C GLY A 45 1.45 2.10 -1.12
N GLN A 46 0.13 1.99 -1.33
CA GLN A 46 -0.70 3.09 -1.88
C GLN A 46 -1.42 3.93 -0.82
N LEU A 47 -1.36 3.53 0.44
CA LEU A 47 -2.00 4.29 1.52
C LEU A 47 -1.23 5.59 1.80
N LYS A 48 -1.86 6.73 1.50
CA LYS A 48 -1.37 8.05 1.91
C LYS A 48 -2.11 8.51 3.17
N SER A 49 -1.38 8.88 4.22
CA SER A 49 -1.93 9.69 5.30
C SER A 49 -2.01 11.15 4.83
N ALA A 50 -3.03 11.50 4.04
CA ALA A 50 -3.45 12.88 3.89
C ALA A 50 -4.20 13.30 5.16
N THR A 51 -3.49 13.35 6.28
CA THR A 51 -4.09 13.73 7.54
C THR A 51 -4.26 15.25 7.56
N GLU A 52 -5.43 15.74 7.18
CA GLU A 52 -5.86 17.06 7.61
C GLU A 52 -6.23 16.98 9.09
N ARG A 53 -5.25 17.23 9.96
CA ARG A 53 -5.57 17.52 11.36
C ARG A 53 -6.11 18.94 11.41
N ALA A 54 -7.43 19.11 11.37
CA ALA A 54 -8.04 20.27 11.98
C ALA A 54 -7.64 20.23 13.47
N ARG A 55 -6.65 21.04 13.84
CA ARG A 55 -6.15 21.07 15.21
C ARG A 55 -7.23 21.74 16.06
N LYS A 56 -8.08 20.94 16.70
CA LYS A 56 -8.99 21.44 17.74
C LYS A 56 -8.15 22.17 18.79
N SER A 57 -8.57 23.36 19.16
CA SER A 57 -8.02 24.09 20.30
C SER A 57 -8.20 23.30 21.59
N LYS A 58 -7.38 23.57 22.61
CA LYS A 58 -7.57 22.97 23.94
C LYS A 58 -8.99 23.20 24.49
N ALA A 59 -9.62 24.32 24.15
CA ALA A 59 -10.97 24.65 24.56
C ALA A 59 -12.02 23.73 23.90
N GLU A 60 -11.91 23.47 22.60
CA GLU A 60 -12.80 22.54 21.90
C GLU A 60 -12.65 21.10 22.42
N ILE A 61 -11.42 20.69 22.75
CA ILE A 61 -11.15 19.36 23.33
C ILE A 61 -11.76 19.25 24.74
N ALA A 62 -11.62 20.28 25.58
CA ALA A 62 -12.20 20.29 26.93
C ALA A 62 -13.73 20.26 26.90
N ALA A 63 -14.35 21.08 26.05
CA ALA A 63 -15.80 21.14 25.88
C ALA A 63 -16.40 19.80 25.41
N GLU A 64 -15.73 19.08 24.50
CA GLU A 64 -16.19 17.78 24.00
C GLU A 64 -15.93 16.64 25.00
N ALA A 65 -14.88 16.75 25.81
CA ALA A 65 -14.55 15.78 26.86
C ALA A 65 -15.39 15.91 28.14
N GLY A 66 -16.26 16.92 28.24
CA GLY A 66 -17.08 17.18 29.42
C GLY A 66 -16.27 17.55 30.67
N LEU A 67 -15.08 18.13 30.46
CA LEU A 67 -14.17 18.64 31.51
C LEU A 67 -14.32 20.15 31.68
#